data_AF-A0A2W4NME0-F1
#
_entry.id   AF-A0A2W4NME0-F1
#
_cell.length_a   1.000
_cell.length_b   1.000
_cell.length_c   1.000
_cell.angle_alpha   90.00
_cell.angle_beta   90.00
_cell.angle_gamma   90.00
#
_symmetry.space_group_name_H-M   'P 1'
#
loop_
_entity.id
_entity.type
_entity.pdbx_description
1 polymer ?
#
loop_
_entity_poly.entity_id
_entity_poly.type
_entity_poly.pdbx_seq_one_letter_code
_entity_poly.pdbx_strand_id
1 'polypeptide(L)'
;MKRGRNSTPFAISLMAVAWIAGNEAVAQERASVADGDWESPSTWTDGIVPTATNSTSVLVKHTVTLSAGSEVSIDNLVVAGGRLVVAAGATLRIVDGESTDIGFADGGTLDVWGTVIGEDGITFKGMSAVKPASHKGRPNVTSE
;
A
#
# COMPACT_ATOMS: atom_id res chain seq x y z
N MET A 1 -61.04 -39.25 11.44
CA MET A 1 -60.57 -38.56 10.22
C MET A 1 -60.65 -37.06 10.48
N LYS A 2 -59.75 -36.15 10.11
CA LYS A 2 -58.32 -36.14 9.73
C LYS A 2 -57.96 -34.63 9.83
N ARG A 3 -56.84 -34.28 10.47
CA ARG A 3 -56.33 -32.88 10.57
C ARG A 3 -55.78 -32.39 9.21
N GLY A 4 -55.77 -31.07 9.02
CA GLY A 4 -54.86 -30.34 8.10
C GLY A 4 -55.53 -29.90 6.78
N ARG A 5 -55.23 -28.72 6.21
CA ARG A 5 -54.10 -27.79 6.37
C ARG A 5 -54.52 -26.38 5.92
N ASN A 6 -53.90 -25.39 6.54
CA ASN A 6 -54.01 -23.95 6.25
C ASN A 6 -53.19 -23.54 5.00
N SER A 7 -53.50 -22.34 4.53
CA SER A 7 -52.59 -21.31 4.00
C SER A 7 -52.09 -21.40 2.54
N THR A 8 -52.79 -20.61 1.71
CA THR A 8 -52.32 -19.55 0.76
C THR A 8 -50.92 -19.62 0.09
N PRO A 9 -50.81 -19.13 -1.16
CA PRO A 9 -49.76 -19.49 -2.12
C PRO A 9 -48.40 -18.85 -1.83
N PHE A 10 -47.32 -19.62 -2.01
CA PHE A 10 -45.97 -19.09 -2.05
C PHE A 10 -45.67 -18.53 -3.44
N ALA A 11 -45.38 -17.24 -3.46
CA ALA A 11 -44.96 -16.46 -4.61
C ALA A 11 -43.68 -17.02 -5.25
N ILE A 12 -43.65 -17.06 -6.58
CA ILE A 12 -42.43 -17.25 -7.36
C ILE A 12 -41.62 -15.95 -7.21
N SER A 13 -40.55 -16.02 -6.42
CA SER A 13 -39.60 -14.92 -6.29
C SER A 13 -38.83 -14.78 -7.60
N LEU A 14 -39.07 -13.68 -8.31
CA LEU A 14 -38.22 -13.23 -9.41
C LEU A 14 -36.85 -12.86 -8.82
N MET A 15 -35.80 -13.65 -9.12
CA MET A 15 -34.43 -13.18 -8.94
C MET A 15 -34.21 -12.04 -9.93
N ALA A 16 -34.16 -10.81 -9.43
CA ALA A 16 -33.65 -9.68 -10.17
C ALA A 16 -32.17 -9.97 -10.51
N VAL A 17 -31.86 -10.00 -11.80
CA VAL A 17 -30.49 -9.97 -12.31
C VAL A 17 -29.86 -8.68 -11.79
N ALA A 18 -28.87 -8.81 -10.91
CA ALA A 18 -28.07 -7.67 -10.48
C ALA A 18 -27.30 -7.17 -11.71
N TRP A 19 -27.58 -5.93 -12.11
CA TRP A 19 -26.75 -5.20 -13.05
C TRP A 19 -25.38 -5.02 -12.38
N ILE A 20 -24.36 -5.74 -12.86
CA ILE A 20 -22.98 -5.36 -12.57
C ILE A 20 -22.77 -4.07 -13.36
N ALA A 21 -23.05 -2.93 -12.73
CA ALA A 21 -22.51 -1.67 -13.20
C ALA A 21 -21.00 -1.88 -13.24
N GLY A 22 -20.42 -1.74 -14.43
CA GLY A 22 -18.98 -1.70 -14.59
C GLY A 22 -18.43 -0.71 -13.57
N ASN A 23 -17.65 -1.23 -12.63
CA ASN A 23 -16.91 -0.39 -11.71
C ASN A 23 -15.77 0.21 -12.53
N GLU A 24 -16.08 1.22 -13.35
CA GLU A 24 -15.09 2.11 -13.91
C GLU A 24 -14.18 2.49 -12.73
N ALA A 25 -12.92 2.09 -12.79
CA ALA A 25 -11.97 2.34 -11.73
C ALA A 25 -11.66 3.84 -11.72
N VAL A 26 -12.58 4.63 -11.17
CA VAL A 26 -12.31 6.00 -10.77
C VAL A 26 -11.19 5.90 -9.74
N ALA A 27 -10.10 6.63 -9.96
CA ALA A 27 -9.00 6.67 -9.02
C ALA A 27 -9.55 7.04 -7.63
N GLN A 28 -9.23 6.23 -6.62
CA GLN A 28 -9.68 6.39 -5.24
C GLN A 28 -8.49 6.24 -4.29
N GLU A 29 -8.65 6.70 -3.06
CA GLU A 29 -7.70 6.39 -2.00
C GLU A 29 -7.68 4.88 -1.75
N ARG A 30 -6.49 4.29 -1.74
CA ARG A 30 -6.28 2.90 -1.38
C ARG A 30 -5.53 2.81 -0.06
N ALA A 31 -6.05 2.04 0.88
CA ALA A 31 -5.39 1.86 2.18
C ALA A 31 -5.04 0.38 2.40
N SER A 32 -3.92 0.12 3.07
CA SER A 32 -3.64 -1.23 3.55
C SER A 32 -4.67 -1.63 4.62
N VAL A 33 -5.25 -2.81 4.54
CA VAL A 33 -6.23 -3.36 5.51
C VAL A 33 -5.67 -4.49 6.36
N ALA A 34 -4.51 -5.03 6.01
CA ALA A 34 -3.78 -6.06 6.75
C ALA A 34 -2.28 -5.97 6.45
N ASP A 35 -1.48 -6.65 7.27
CA ASP A 35 -0.09 -6.92 6.93
C ASP A 35 -0.01 -7.86 5.70
N GLY A 36 0.98 -7.66 4.84
CA GLY A 36 1.18 -8.53 3.68
C GLY A 36 2.05 -7.94 2.59
N ASP A 37 2.11 -8.65 1.47
CA ASP A 37 2.87 -8.20 0.31
C ASP A 37 2.09 -7.13 -0.46
N TRP A 38 2.80 -6.18 -1.08
CA TRP A 38 2.21 -5.10 -1.86
C TRP A 38 1.39 -5.65 -3.02
N GLU A 39 1.90 -6.66 -3.71
CA GLU A 39 1.21 -7.30 -4.84
C GLU A 39 -0.02 -8.13 -4.45
N SER A 40 -0.27 -8.38 -3.17
CA SER A 40 -1.42 -9.18 -2.73
C SER A 40 -2.69 -8.33 -2.67
N PRO A 41 -3.77 -8.70 -3.39
CA PRO A 41 -5.07 -8.03 -3.30
C PRO A 41 -5.62 -7.95 -1.87
N SER A 42 -5.37 -8.97 -1.04
CA SER A 42 -5.88 -9.00 0.34
C SER A 42 -5.24 -7.95 1.26
N THR A 43 -4.14 -7.33 0.83
CA THR A 43 -3.47 -6.27 1.58
C THR A 43 -4.23 -4.95 1.49
N TRP A 44 -5.07 -4.74 0.47
CA TRP A 44 -5.61 -3.43 0.13
C TRP A 44 -7.14 -3.34 0.22
N THR A 45 -7.64 -2.13 0.45
CA THR A 45 -9.08 -1.83 0.35
C THR A 45 -9.64 -2.29 -0.98
N ASP A 46 -10.84 -2.87 -0.94
CA ASP A 46 -11.60 -3.39 -2.09
C ASP A 46 -10.89 -4.51 -2.89
N GLY A 47 -9.77 -5.04 -2.40
CA GLY A 47 -9.01 -6.06 -3.12
C GLY A 47 -8.22 -5.51 -4.32
N ILE A 48 -7.93 -4.20 -4.35
CA ILE A 48 -7.28 -3.54 -5.50
C ILE A 48 -5.87 -3.12 -5.12
N VAL A 49 -4.87 -3.70 -5.79
CA VAL A 49 -3.46 -3.34 -5.63
C VAL A 49 -3.20 -1.94 -6.20
N PRO A 50 -2.64 -1.01 -5.41
CA PRO A 50 -2.38 0.35 -5.85
C PRO A 50 -1.26 0.45 -6.89
N THR A 51 -1.48 1.32 -7.86
CA THR A 51 -0.52 1.79 -8.86
C THR A 51 -0.69 3.30 -9.04
N ALA A 52 0.30 3.97 -9.64
CA ALA A 52 0.22 5.39 -9.99
C ALA A 52 -0.96 5.74 -10.92
N THR A 53 -1.56 4.75 -11.60
CA THR A 53 -2.66 4.99 -12.56
C THR A 53 -4.04 4.67 -12.02
N ASN A 54 -4.15 3.95 -10.89
CA ASN A 54 -5.43 3.44 -10.37
C ASN A 54 -5.78 3.96 -8.96
N SER A 55 -4.94 4.82 -8.40
CA SER A 55 -5.05 5.35 -7.04
C SER A 55 -4.81 6.85 -7.04
N THR A 56 -5.63 7.61 -6.29
CA THR A 56 -5.38 9.05 -6.05
C THR A 56 -4.47 9.31 -4.86
N SER A 57 -4.37 8.33 -3.96
CA SER A 57 -3.55 8.35 -2.74
C SER A 57 -3.38 6.92 -2.27
N VAL A 58 -2.24 6.61 -1.66
CA VAL A 58 -1.97 5.30 -1.05
C VAL A 58 -1.60 5.46 0.40
N LEU A 59 -2.39 4.86 1.29
CA LEU A 59 -2.22 4.95 2.73
C LEU A 59 -1.76 3.61 3.33
N VAL A 60 -0.49 3.55 3.74
CA VAL A 60 0.10 2.38 4.41
C VAL A 60 -0.05 2.53 5.91
N LYS A 61 -0.94 1.71 6.48
CA LYS A 61 -1.31 1.65 7.91
C LYS A 61 -0.86 0.37 8.60
N HIS A 62 -0.49 -0.64 7.82
CA HIS A 62 0.00 -1.94 8.26
C HIS A 62 1.44 -2.16 7.78
N THR A 63 2.02 -3.31 8.09
CA THR A 63 3.31 -3.73 7.53
C THR A 63 3.10 -4.26 6.12
N VAL A 64 3.51 -3.47 5.12
CA VAL A 64 3.42 -3.82 3.71
C VAL A 64 4.83 -4.04 3.15
N THR A 65 5.03 -5.14 2.43
CA THR A 65 6.34 -5.50 1.85
C THR A 65 6.29 -5.49 0.33
N LEU A 66 7.18 -4.74 -0.31
CA LEU A 66 7.52 -4.97 -1.71
C LEU A 66 8.52 -6.13 -1.75
N SER A 67 8.07 -7.26 -2.26
CA SER A 67 8.86 -8.49 -2.37
C SER A 67 10.06 -8.33 -3.30
N ALA A 68 11.07 -9.19 -3.14
CA ALA A 68 12.23 -9.20 -4.01
C ALA A 68 11.82 -9.38 -5.49
N GLY A 69 12.33 -8.52 -6.37
CA GLY A 69 11.98 -8.50 -7.78
C GLY A 69 10.71 -7.71 -8.11
N SER A 70 9.96 -7.21 -7.12
CA SER A 70 8.82 -6.32 -7.35
C SER A 70 9.28 -4.94 -7.83
N GLU A 71 8.59 -4.40 -8.83
CA GLU A 71 8.74 -3.02 -9.28
C GLU A 71 7.37 -2.34 -9.18
N VAL A 72 7.28 -1.35 -8.29
CA VAL A 72 6.04 -0.63 -8.00
C VAL A 72 6.24 0.83 -8.34
N SER A 73 5.30 1.40 -9.10
CA SER A 73 5.24 2.83 -9.39
C SER A 73 4.03 3.43 -8.70
N ILE A 74 4.24 4.47 -7.89
CA ILE A 74 3.19 5.11 -7.10
C ILE A 74 3.38 6.63 -7.05
N ASP A 75 2.29 7.32 -6.75
CA ASP A 75 2.24 8.73 -6.40
C ASP A 75 1.39 8.87 -5.12
N ASN A 76 1.62 9.95 -4.37
CA ASN A 76 0.86 10.37 -3.21
C ASN A 76 0.78 9.26 -2.14
N LEU A 77 1.95 8.70 -1.81
CA LEU A 77 2.13 7.65 -0.82
C LEU A 77 2.26 8.25 0.58
N VAL A 78 1.41 7.83 1.51
CA VAL A 78 1.51 8.18 2.92
C VAL A 78 1.69 6.92 3.76
N VAL A 79 2.80 6.82 4.48
CA VAL A 79 2.98 5.80 5.52
C VAL A 79 2.54 6.39 6.86
N ALA A 80 1.37 5.96 7.35
CA ALA A 80 0.70 6.51 8.54
C ALA A 80 0.53 5.43 9.61
N GLY A 81 1.41 5.41 10.61
CA GLY A 81 1.43 4.40 11.67
C GLY A 81 1.79 2.97 11.23
N GLY A 82 1.86 2.73 9.92
CA GLY A 82 2.31 1.48 9.32
C GLY A 82 3.82 1.44 9.03
N ARG A 83 4.22 0.41 8.29
CA ARG A 83 5.61 0.20 7.89
C ARG A 83 5.65 -0.28 6.45
N LEU A 84 6.33 0.46 5.59
CA LEU A 84 6.58 0.04 4.22
C LEU A 84 8.00 -0.54 4.13
N VAL A 85 8.13 -1.79 3.70
CA VAL A 85 9.42 -2.46 3.52
C VAL A 85 9.68 -2.60 2.03
N VAL A 86 10.73 -1.95 1.53
CA VAL A 86 11.27 -2.20 0.18
C VAL A 86 12.35 -3.26 0.32
N ALA A 87 12.01 -4.52 0.07
CA ALA A 87 12.94 -5.63 0.27
C ALA A 87 14.14 -5.55 -0.69
N ALA A 88 15.21 -6.28 -0.36
CA ALA A 88 16.38 -6.36 -1.24
C ALA A 88 15.98 -6.87 -2.63
N GLY A 89 16.41 -6.16 -3.68
CA GLY A 89 16.05 -6.46 -5.06
C GLY A 89 14.66 -5.96 -5.50
N ALA A 90 13.89 -5.31 -4.62
CA ALA A 90 12.68 -4.60 -4.97
C ALA A 90 12.97 -3.14 -5.36
N THR A 91 12.11 -2.54 -6.18
CA THR A 91 12.16 -1.14 -6.59
C THR A 91 10.83 -0.45 -6.33
N LEU A 92 10.87 0.65 -5.56
CA LEU A 92 9.78 1.61 -5.43
C LEU A 92 10.11 2.85 -6.26
N ARG A 93 9.28 3.15 -7.26
CA ARG A 93 9.35 4.39 -8.05
C ARG A 93 8.26 5.35 -7.56
N ILE A 94 8.69 6.56 -7.21
CA ILE A 94 7.81 7.67 -6.87
C ILE A 94 7.73 8.57 -8.10
N VAL A 95 6.54 8.65 -8.68
CA VAL A 95 6.22 9.51 -9.83
C VAL A 95 5.84 10.89 -9.29
N ASP A 96 6.28 11.94 -9.98
CA ASP A 96 5.94 13.32 -9.63
C ASP A 96 4.44 13.59 -9.89
N GLY A 97 3.77 14.10 -8.86
CA GLY A 97 2.37 14.49 -8.88
C GLY A 97 2.15 15.95 -8.49
N GLU A 98 0.90 16.41 -8.51
CA GLU A 98 0.57 17.79 -8.09
C GLU A 98 0.63 17.99 -6.55
N SER A 99 0.97 16.95 -5.79
CA SER A 99 0.84 16.91 -4.33
C SER A 99 2.11 16.41 -3.64
N THR A 100 2.02 16.03 -2.35
CA THR A 100 3.18 15.42 -1.68
C THR A 100 3.31 13.97 -2.14
N ASP A 101 4.40 13.66 -2.85
CA ASP A 101 4.58 12.35 -3.47
C ASP A 101 4.85 11.25 -2.45
N ILE A 102 5.57 11.60 -1.37
CA ILE A 102 5.73 10.73 -0.21
C ILE A 102 5.69 11.45 1.14
N GLY A 103 4.85 10.96 2.04
CA GLY A 103 4.64 11.49 3.37
C GLY A 103 4.75 10.44 4.48
N PHE A 104 5.25 10.86 5.64
CA PHE A 104 5.26 10.07 6.86
C PHE A 104 4.40 10.74 7.94
N ALA A 105 3.51 9.97 8.55
CA ALA A 105 2.60 10.43 9.61
C ALA A 105 2.49 9.37 10.71
N ASP A 106 2.06 9.79 11.91
CA ASP A 106 1.71 8.90 13.03
C ASP A 106 2.77 7.84 13.38
N GLY A 107 4.05 8.17 13.19
CA GLY A 107 5.17 7.24 13.43
C GLY A 107 5.40 6.21 12.32
N GLY A 108 4.82 6.40 11.14
CA GLY A 108 5.02 5.54 9.98
C GLY A 108 6.47 5.51 9.52
N THR A 109 6.90 4.36 8.99
CA THR A 109 8.30 4.09 8.66
C THR A 109 8.47 3.49 7.26
N LEU A 110 9.56 3.86 6.59
CA LEU A 110 10.01 3.25 5.34
C LEU A 110 11.36 2.57 5.57
N ASP A 111 11.39 1.25 5.44
CA ASP A 111 12.60 0.44 5.49
C ASP A 111 13.08 0.15 4.07
N VAL A 112 14.26 0.64 3.71
CA VAL A 112 14.81 0.45 2.36
C VAL A 112 15.99 -0.52 2.41
N TRP A 113 15.75 -1.74 1.93
CA TRP A 113 16.77 -2.76 1.64
C TRP A 113 17.00 -2.95 0.14
N GLY A 114 16.04 -2.53 -0.68
CA GLY A 114 16.11 -2.44 -2.13
C GLY A 114 16.42 -1.03 -2.61
N THR A 115 15.69 -0.58 -3.64
CA THR A 115 15.89 0.73 -4.27
C THR A 115 14.63 1.56 -4.19
N VAL A 116 14.78 2.84 -3.82
CA VAL A 116 13.74 3.86 -4.00
C VAL A 116 14.25 4.87 -5.04
N ILE A 117 13.46 5.11 -6.08
CA ILE A 117 13.75 6.06 -7.16
C ILE A 117 12.69 7.15 -7.10
N GLY A 118 13.12 8.40 -6.97
CA GLY A 118 12.27 9.55 -7.19
C GLY A 118 12.46 10.11 -8.58
N GLU A 119 11.37 10.44 -9.28
CA GLU A 119 11.43 11.26 -10.49
C GLU A 119 11.82 12.72 -10.16
N ASP A 120 12.12 13.51 -11.18
CA ASP A 120 12.42 14.93 -10.98
C ASP A 120 11.18 15.65 -10.43
N GLY A 121 11.37 16.59 -9.49
CA GLY A 121 10.26 17.33 -8.88
C GLY A 121 9.72 16.76 -7.56
N ILE A 122 10.00 15.49 -7.24
CA ILE A 122 9.34 14.85 -6.10
C ILE A 122 9.66 15.51 -4.75
N THR A 123 8.68 15.43 -3.86
CA THR A 123 8.69 15.98 -2.52
C THR A 123 8.59 14.88 -1.47
N PHE A 124 9.55 14.89 -0.53
CA PHE A 124 9.52 14.04 0.66
C PHE A 124 9.11 14.88 1.88
N LYS A 125 8.07 14.45 2.60
CA LYS A 125 7.59 15.14 3.80
C LYS A 125 7.63 14.25 5.05
N GLY A 126 8.06 14.82 6.17
CA GLY A 126 8.04 14.13 7.48
C GLY A 126 9.22 13.20 7.72
N MET A 127 10.26 13.25 6.89
CA MET A 127 11.46 12.45 7.10
C MET A 127 12.31 12.97 8.27
N SER A 128 12.82 12.04 9.08
CA SER A 128 13.85 12.30 10.09
C SER A 128 15.03 11.38 9.82
N ALA A 129 16.20 11.95 9.54
CA ALA A 129 17.42 11.18 9.36
C ALA A 129 18.13 10.99 10.72
N VAL A 130 18.27 9.75 11.16
CA VAL A 130 19.08 9.42 12.34
C VAL A 130 20.47 9.02 11.89
N LYS A 131 21.49 9.75 12.36
CA LYS A 131 22.89 9.38 12.09
C LYS A 131 23.19 8.03 12.75
N PRO A 132 23.63 6.99 12.00
CA PRO A 132 24.14 5.78 12.62
C PRO A 132 25.41 6.11 13.42
N ALA A 133 25.61 5.43 14.56
CA ALA A 133 26.74 5.69 15.46
C ALA A 133 28.06 5.80 14.68
N SER A 134 28.86 6.83 14.96
CA SER A 134 30.12 7.05 14.24
C SER A 134 31.04 5.84 14.39
N HIS A 135 31.42 5.20 13.28
CA HIS A 135 32.50 4.23 13.27
C HIS A 135 33.81 4.98 13.57
N LYS A 136 34.27 4.94 14.83
CA LYS A 136 35.66 5.33 15.13
C LYS A 136 36.56 4.26 14.53
N GLY A 137 37.04 4.51 13.31
CA GLY A 137 38.13 3.71 12.74
C GLY A 137 39.27 3.62 13.75
N ARG A 138 39.79 2.41 13.98
CA ARG A 138 40.99 2.25 14.82
C ARG A 138 42.14 2.99 14.13
N PRO A 139 42.83 3.93 14.79
CA PRO A 139 44.04 4.51 14.22
C PRO A 139 45.04 3.37 13.98
N ASN A 140 45.54 3.28 12.75
CA ASN A 140 46.58 2.34 12.39
C ASN A 140 47.89 2.85 13.01
N VAL A 141 48.22 2.37 14.21
CA VAL A 141 49.50 2.69 14.84
C VAL A 141 50.54 1.74 14.24
N THR A 142 51.19 2.18 13.16
CA THR A 142 52.44 1.57 12.71
C THR A 142 53.52 2.00 13.70
N SER A 143 54.05 1.05 14.47
CA SER A 143 55.25 1.24 15.27
C SER A 143 56.46 1.35 14.33
N GLU A 144 57.14 2.50 14.35
CA GLU A 144 58.51 2.66 13.84
C GLU A 144 59.54 2.09 14.83
#